data_AF-A0A0R2TIN8-F1
#
_entry.id   AF-A0A0R2TIN8-F1
#
_cell.length_a   1.000
_cell.length_b   1.000
_cell.length_c   1.000
_cell.angle_alpha   90.00
_cell.angle_beta   90.00
_cell.angle_gamma   90.00
#
_symmetry.space_group_name_H-M   'P 1'
#
loop_
_entity.id
_entity.type
_entity.pdbx_description
1 polymer ?
#
loop_
_entity_poly.entity_id
_entity_poly.type
_entity_poly.pdbx_seq_one_letter_code
_entity_poly.pdbx_strand_id
1 'polypeptide(L)'
;MKRSRVNETIAQADDMIRSFGFTLPPFAYWTPEEFCANKSQADHIIEAQCGWDITDYGGGDFDAMGLFLFTLRNGRLADLQRGGGMCYAEKLLISKQDQLSPMHTHVIKAEDIINRGGAILVVEVFGSDAEGSFAGDQGGSVFCDGMRVDYAPGQKLRLAPGESVTLMPGDWHAFWGEGGDVLIGEVSTVNDDNTDNIFREPIRRF
;
A
#
# COMPACT_ATOMS: atom_id res chain seq x y z
N MET A 1 -5.47 -10.48 -14.44
CA MET A 1 -4.99 -11.78 -13.90
C MET A 1 -6.04 -12.91 -13.94
N LYS A 2 -5.63 -14.19 -14.07
CA LYS A 2 -6.54 -15.36 -13.95
C LYS A 2 -6.94 -15.60 -12.48
N ARG A 3 -8.19 -16.00 -12.21
CA ARG A 3 -8.67 -16.31 -10.84
C ARG A 3 -7.83 -17.37 -10.13
N SER A 4 -7.31 -18.37 -10.84
CA SER A 4 -6.42 -19.38 -10.25
C SER A 4 -5.14 -18.78 -9.68
N ARG A 5 -4.55 -17.80 -10.38
CA ARG A 5 -3.36 -17.07 -9.91
C ARG A 5 -3.71 -16.19 -8.70
N VAL A 6 -4.85 -15.52 -8.74
CA VAL A 6 -5.33 -14.72 -7.59
C VAL A 6 -5.49 -15.58 -6.34
N ASN A 7 -6.11 -16.77 -6.46
CA ASN A 7 -6.28 -17.68 -5.33
C ASN A 7 -4.94 -18.20 -4.77
N GLU A 8 -3.98 -18.50 -5.65
CA GLU A 8 -2.63 -18.90 -5.25
C GLU A 8 -1.91 -17.76 -4.50
N THR A 9 -1.99 -16.53 -5.02
CA THR A 9 -1.41 -15.35 -4.37
C THR A 9 -2.02 -15.11 -2.99
N ILE A 10 -3.34 -15.26 -2.81
CA ILE A 10 -4.01 -15.13 -1.50
C ILE A 10 -3.45 -16.16 -0.50
N ALA A 11 -3.31 -17.41 -0.90
CA ALA A 11 -2.79 -18.46 -0.03
C ALA A 11 -1.33 -18.19 0.39
N GLN A 12 -0.48 -17.83 -0.58
CA GLN A 12 0.93 -17.46 -0.31
C GLN A 12 1.04 -16.25 0.62
N ALA A 13 0.17 -15.26 0.43
CA ALA A 13 0.14 -14.06 1.25
C ALA A 13 -0.30 -14.36 2.68
N ASP A 14 -1.35 -15.19 2.88
CA ASP A 14 -1.80 -15.60 4.22
C ASP A 14 -0.69 -16.36 4.97
N ASP A 15 -0.02 -17.31 4.29
CA ASP A 15 1.11 -18.05 4.88
C ASP A 15 2.25 -17.12 5.31
N MET A 16 2.61 -16.14 4.47
CA MET A 16 3.63 -15.16 4.79
C MET A 16 3.22 -14.28 5.97
N ILE A 17 1.99 -13.74 5.97
CA ILE A 17 1.45 -12.92 7.07
C ILE A 17 1.50 -13.69 8.39
N ARG A 18 1.08 -14.96 8.40
CA ARG A 18 1.13 -15.83 9.59
C ARG A 18 2.55 -16.12 10.05
N SER A 19 3.51 -16.25 9.13
CA SER A 19 4.91 -16.51 9.47
C SER A 19 5.55 -15.39 10.30
N PHE A 20 5.03 -14.15 10.17
CA PHE A 20 5.41 -12.99 10.99
C PHE A 20 4.55 -12.82 12.25
N GLY A 21 3.69 -13.79 12.57
CA GLY A 21 2.85 -13.78 13.77
C GLY A 21 1.58 -12.95 13.67
N PHE A 22 1.23 -12.44 12.47
CA PHE A 22 -0.04 -11.75 12.26
C PHE A 22 -1.18 -12.75 12.05
N THR A 23 -2.37 -12.39 12.54
CA THR A 23 -3.61 -13.12 12.28
C THR A 23 -4.61 -12.16 11.68
N LEU A 24 -5.08 -12.45 10.46
CA LEU A 24 -6.10 -11.63 9.80
C LEU A 24 -7.48 -11.79 10.47
N PRO A 25 -8.34 -10.77 10.39
CA PRO A 25 -9.70 -10.82 10.95
C PRO A 25 -10.55 -11.93 10.29
N PRO A 26 -11.59 -12.46 10.97
CA PRO A 26 -12.37 -13.60 10.47
C PRO A 26 -12.93 -13.45 9.05
N PHE A 27 -13.35 -12.23 8.66
CA PHE A 27 -13.91 -11.99 7.33
C PHE A 27 -12.92 -12.23 6.17
N ALA A 28 -11.61 -12.25 6.45
CA ALA A 28 -10.58 -12.59 5.48
C ALA A 28 -10.75 -14.01 4.91
N TYR A 29 -11.38 -14.89 5.68
CA TYR A 29 -11.51 -16.31 5.34
C TYR A 29 -12.92 -16.71 4.92
N TRP A 30 -13.84 -15.75 4.78
CA TRP A 30 -15.19 -16.05 4.33
C TRP A 30 -15.20 -16.56 2.89
N THR A 31 -15.96 -17.62 2.64
CA THR A 31 -16.29 -18.01 1.27
C THR A 31 -17.22 -16.97 0.63
N PRO A 32 -17.36 -16.96 -0.71
CA PRO A 32 -18.33 -16.08 -1.37
C PRO A 32 -19.77 -16.24 -0.84
N GLU A 33 -20.17 -17.46 -0.48
CA GLU A 33 -21.49 -17.76 0.10
C GLU A 33 -21.62 -17.17 1.52
N GLU A 34 -20.59 -17.31 2.35
CA GLU A 34 -20.55 -16.72 3.70
C GLU A 34 -20.57 -15.20 3.63
N PHE A 35 -19.84 -14.61 2.67
CA PHE A 35 -19.84 -13.16 2.47
C PHE A 35 -21.22 -12.66 2.04
N CYS A 36 -21.89 -13.36 1.11
CA CYS A 36 -23.26 -13.06 0.71
C CYS A 36 -24.24 -13.15 1.89
N ALA A 37 -24.11 -14.19 2.73
CA ALA A 37 -24.96 -14.40 3.90
C ALA A 37 -24.76 -13.33 4.99
N ASN A 38 -23.54 -12.80 5.13
CA ASN A 38 -23.19 -11.79 6.12
C ASN A 38 -23.20 -10.35 5.58
N LYS A 39 -23.68 -10.12 4.34
CA LYS A 39 -23.60 -8.84 3.66
C LYS A 39 -24.03 -7.65 4.53
N SER A 40 -25.16 -7.75 5.23
CA SER A 40 -25.68 -6.66 6.08
C SER A 40 -24.82 -6.36 7.31
N GLN A 41 -24.04 -7.33 7.80
CA GLN A 41 -23.07 -7.11 8.87
C GLN A 41 -21.74 -6.55 8.33
N ALA A 42 -21.48 -6.72 7.04
CA ALA A 42 -20.27 -6.32 6.35
C ALA A 42 -20.39 -4.96 5.65
N ASP A 43 -21.45 -4.18 5.89
CA ASP A 43 -21.71 -2.91 5.19
C ASP A 43 -20.48 -1.99 5.21
N HIS A 44 -19.85 -1.76 6.37
CA HIS A 44 -18.63 -0.93 6.46
C HIS A 44 -17.43 -1.56 5.73
N ILE A 45 -17.29 -2.88 5.76
CA ILE A 45 -16.20 -3.59 5.05
C ILE A 45 -16.35 -3.39 3.53
N ILE A 46 -17.59 -3.45 3.04
CA ILE A 46 -17.93 -3.26 1.62
C ILE A 46 -17.73 -1.80 1.21
N GLU A 47 -18.31 -0.87 1.97
CA GLU A 47 -18.25 0.57 1.68
C GLU A 47 -16.82 1.10 1.73
N ALA A 48 -16.02 0.66 2.70
CA ALA A 48 -14.64 1.11 2.88
C ALA A 48 -13.62 0.26 2.10
N GLN A 49 -14.09 -0.70 1.29
CA GLN A 49 -13.30 -1.62 0.47
C GLN A 49 -12.19 -2.35 1.26
N CYS A 50 -12.53 -2.84 2.45
CA CYS A 50 -11.64 -3.65 3.27
C CYS A 50 -11.46 -5.06 2.70
N GLY A 51 -10.33 -5.70 3.02
CA GLY A 51 -10.03 -7.08 2.61
C GLY A 51 -8.95 -7.20 1.54
N TRP A 52 -9.01 -8.30 0.78
CA TRP A 52 -7.99 -8.70 -0.19
C TRP A 52 -7.95 -7.80 -1.43
N ASP A 53 -6.75 -7.38 -1.81
CA ASP A 53 -6.48 -6.60 -3.01
C ASP A 53 -5.23 -7.15 -3.71
N ILE A 54 -5.34 -7.44 -5.01
CA ILE A 54 -4.25 -7.96 -5.83
C ILE A 54 -4.31 -7.24 -7.16
N THR A 55 -3.21 -6.59 -7.53
CA THR A 55 -3.09 -5.86 -8.78
C THR A 55 -1.79 -6.18 -9.52
N ASP A 56 -1.87 -6.28 -10.84
CA ASP A 56 -0.74 -6.26 -11.77
C ASP A 56 -0.61 -4.89 -12.48
N TYR A 57 -1.31 -3.88 -11.94
CA TYR A 57 -1.45 -2.52 -12.48
C TYR A 57 -1.88 -2.45 -13.95
N GLY A 58 -2.58 -3.49 -14.44
CA GLY A 58 -2.96 -3.64 -15.84
C GLY A 58 -1.79 -4.00 -16.77
N GLY A 59 -0.60 -4.26 -16.22
CA GLY A 59 0.61 -4.61 -16.96
C GLY A 59 0.69 -6.08 -17.39
N GLY A 60 -0.13 -6.96 -16.78
CA GLY A 60 -0.22 -8.38 -17.13
C GLY A 60 0.94 -9.25 -16.62
N ASP A 61 1.91 -8.67 -15.93
CA ASP A 61 3.04 -9.35 -15.28
C ASP A 61 3.10 -9.00 -13.80
N PHE A 62 2.31 -9.73 -13.01
CA PHE A 62 2.24 -9.54 -11.55
C PHE A 62 3.59 -9.70 -10.87
N ASP A 63 4.45 -10.60 -11.32
CA ASP A 63 5.70 -10.91 -10.62
C ASP A 63 6.75 -9.80 -10.79
N ALA A 64 6.75 -9.10 -11.93
CA ALA A 64 7.61 -7.95 -12.16
C ALA A 64 7.00 -6.63 -11.65
N MET A 65 5.71 -6.39 -11.90
CA MET A 65 5.00 -5.20 -11.47
C MET A 65 3.64 -5.59 -10.92
N GLY A 66 3.54 -5.60 -9.59
CA GLY A 66 2.34 -6.04 -8.91
C GLY A 66 2.43 -5.79 -7.42
N LEU A 67 1.28 -5.90 -6.77
CA LEU A 67 1.19 -5.70 -5.34
C LEU A 67 0.07 -6.55 -4.77
N PHE A 68 0.35 -7.15 -3.63
CA PHE A 68 -0.65 -7.76 -2.77
C PHE A 68 -0.93 -6.83 -1.59
N LEU A 69 -2.20 -6.67 -1.23
CA LEU A 69 -2.62 -5.97 -0.01
C LEU A 69 -3.79 -6.68 0.70
N PHE A 70 -3.87 -6.46 2.00
CA PHE A 70 -5.05 -6.69 2.82
C PHE A 70 -5.38 -5.41 3.60
N THR A 71 -6.49 -4.76 3.28
CA THR A 71 -6.98 -3.60 4.03
C THR A 71 -7.67 -4.08 5.31
N LEU A 72 -7.01 -3.89 6.46
CA LEU A 72 -7.49 -4.33 7.77
C LEU A 72 -8.64 -3.46 8.27
N ARG A 73 -8.54 -2.16 8.03
CA ARG A 73 -9.53 -1.15 8.38
C ARG A 73 -9.37 0.05 7.45
N ASN A 74 -10.45 0.78 7.28
CA ASN A 74 -10.43 2.06 6.58
C ASN A 74 -11.48 2.98 7.19
N GLY A 75 -11.22 4.28 7.05
CA GLY A 75 -12.02 5.34 7.63
C GLY A 75 -13.07 5.90 6.67
N ARG A 76 -13.59 7.08 7.02
CA ARG A 76 -14.58 7.83 6.25
C ARG A 76 -13.99 9.17 5.87
N LEU A 77 -13.98 9.49 4.58
CA LEU A 77 -13.43 10.75 4.09
C LEU A 77 -14.08 11.98 4.76
N ALA A 78 -15.39 11.92 5.01
CA ALA A 78 -16.11 12.97 5.72
C ALA A 78 -15.62 13.19 7.17
N ASP A 79 -15.23 12.12 7.87
CA ASP A 79 -14.69 12.22 9.23
C ASP A 79 -13.27 12.84 9.21
N LEU A 80 -12.45 12.47 8.23
CA LEU A 80 -11.14 13.06 8.01
C LEU A 80 -11.25 14.57 7.71
N GLN A 81 -12.13 14.98 6.80
CA GLN A 81 -12.36 16.38 6.45
C GLN A 81 -12.89 17.22 7.61
N ARG A 82 -13.70 16.62 8.48
CA ARG A 82 -14.19 17.27 9.72
C ARG A 82 -13.10 17.38 10.79
N GLY A 83 -12.01 16.62 10.69
CA GLY A 83 -10.90 16.60 11.64
C GLY A 83 -11.09 15.65 12.83
N GLY A 84 -11.95 14.64 12.71
CA GLY A 84 -12.13 13.65 13.78
C GLY A 84 -13.19 12.58 13.50
N GLY A 85 -12.95 11.37 14.00
CA GLY A 85 -13.78 10.17 13.78
C GLY A 85 -12.95 9.03 13.23
N MET A 86 -13.51 8.25 12.30
CA MET A 86 -12.77 7.20 11.59
C MET A 86 -11.91 7.83 10.50
N CYS A 87 -10.78 8.44 10.86
CA CYS A 87 -9.94 9.23 9.95
C CYS A 87 -8.69 8.47 9.43
N TYR A 88 -8.55 7.19 9.76
CA TYR A 88 -7.34 6.41 9.49
C TYR A 88 -7.66 5.07 8.83
N ALA A 89 -6.67 4.56 8.10
CA ALA A 89 -6.65 3.25 7.49
C ALA A 89 -5.42 2.46 7.95
N GLU A 90 -5.49 1.13 7.80
CA GLU A 90 -4.37 0.24 8.05
C GLU A 90 -4.41 -0.89 7.04
N LYS A 91 -3.27 -1.18 6.42
CA LYS A 91 -3.12 -2.30 5.50
C LYS A 91 -1.88 -3.12 5.81
N LEU A 92 -1.94 -4.41 5.45
CA LEU A 92 -0.76 -5.23 5.24
C LEU A 92 -0.54 -5.37 3.75
N LEU A 93 0.70 -5.22 3.31
CA LEU A 93 1.12 -5.30 1.92
C LEU A 93 2.23 -6.35 1.82
N ILE A 94 2.35 -6.97 0.66
CA ILE A 94 3.49 -7.82 0.33
C ILE A 94 4.03 -7.38 -1.02
N SER A 95 5.31 -7.01 -1.03
CA SER A 95 6.11 -6.91 -2.23
C SER A 95 7.10 -8.07 -2.22
N LYS A 96 7.06 -8.87 -3.30
CA LYS A 96 8.03 -9.93 -3.51
C LYS A 96 9.41 -9.35 -3.86
N GLN A 97 10.43 -10.19 -3.82
CA GLN A 97 11.76 -9.82 -4.29
C GLN A 97 11.68 -9.20 -5.70
N ASP A 98 12.21 -7.98 -5.83
CA ASP A 98 12.28 -7.21 -7.07
C ASP A 98 10.90 -6.91 -7.74
N GLN A 99 9.79 -7.14 -7.03
CA GLN A 99 8.44 -6.85 -7.52
C GLN A 99 8.09 -5.37 -7.30
N LEU A 100 7.93 -4.63 -8.39
CA LEU A 100 7.72 -3.19 -8.36
C LEU A 100 6.27 -2.81 -8.04
N SER A 101 6.09 -2.03 -6.97
CA SER A 101 4.97 -1.09 -6.84
C SER A 101 5.36 0.22 -7.54
N PRO A 102 4.65 0.62 -8.62
CA PRO A 102 5.10 1.66 -9.52
C PRO A 102 5.04 3.06 -8.90
N MET A 103 5.79 3.99 -9.50
CA MET A 103 5.91 5.38 -9.07
C MET A 103 4.55 6.09 -9.04
N HIS A 104 4.14 6.52 -7.86
CA HIS A 104 2.88 7.24 -7.65
C HIS A 104 2.97 8.25 -6.49
N THR A 105 1.98 9.12 -6.40
CA THR A 105 1.70 9.95 -5.24
C THR A 105 0.20 9.86 -4.93
N HIS A 106 -0.20 10.36 -3.77
CA HIS A 106 -1.60 10.50 -3.37
C HIS A 106 -2.08 11.96 -3.50
N VAL A 107 -3.38 12.16 -3.69
CA VAL A 107 -4.01 13.49 -3.69
C VAL A 107 -4.20 13.99 -2.26
N ILE A 108 -4.66 13.12 -1.37
CA ILE A 108 -5.04 13.45 0.00
C ILE A 108 -4.26 12.60 1.01
N LYS A 109 -4.06 11.31 0.72
CA LYS A 109 -3.53 10.38 1.72
C LYS A 109 -2.11 10.74 2.16
N ALA A 110 -1.93 10.84 3.46
CA ALA A 110 -0.63 10.73 4.12
C ALA A 110 -0.50 9.31 4.67
N GLU A 111 0.66 8.69 4.45
CA GLU A 111 0.88 7.30 4.83
C GLU A 111 2.28 7.06 5.39
N ASP A 112 2.33 6.21 6.41
CA ASP A 112 3.56 5.59 6.86
C ASP A 112 3.68 4.23 6.18
N ILE A 113 4.73 4.06 5.38
CA ILE A 113 5.14 2.78 4.81
C ILE A 113 6.19 2.16 5.74
N ILE A 114 5.90 0.97 6.24
CA ILE A 114 6.59 0.35 7.37
C ILE A 114 7.12 -1.01 6.93
N ASN A 115 8.42 -1.28 7.09
CA ASN A 115 8.93 -2.64 6.96
C ASN A 115 8.58 -3.43 8.24
N ARG A 116 7.54 -4.26 8.19
CA ARG A 116 7.11 -5.09 9.33
C ARG A 116 7.96 -6.35 9.50
N GLY A 117 8.69 -6.76 8.47
CA GLY A 117 9.54 -7.95 8.49
C GLY A 117 9.91 -8.48 7.11
N GLY A 118 10.93 -9.34 7.07
CA GLY A 118 11.43 -9.95 5.84
C GLY A 118 12.73 -9.30 5.38
N ALA A 119 12.83 -9.04 4.08
CA ALA A 119 13.99 -8.41 3.47
C ALA A 119 14.02 -6.88 3.65
N ILE A 120 14.92 -6.19 2.94
CA ILE A 120 14.97 -4.73 2.92
C ILE A 120 13.84 -4.20 2.04
N LEU A 121 13.06 -3.24 2.55
CA LEU A 121 12.13 -2.47 1.74
C LEU A 121 12.88 -1.31 1.11
N VAL A 122 12.93 -1.25 -0.22
CA VAL A 122 13.45 -0.09 -0.92
C VAL A 122 12.29 0.82 -1.29
N VAL A 123 12.41 2.11 -0.96
CA VAL A 123 11.50 3.16 -1.39
C VAL A 123 12.30 4.19 -2.20
N GLU A 124 12.04 4.25 -3.49
CA GLU A 124 12.59 5.28 -4.38
C GLU A 124 11.71 6.51 -4.37
N VAL A 125 12.31 7.68 -4.09
CA VAL A 125 11.56 8.92 -3.87
C VAL A 125 11.95 10.05 -4.83
N PHE A 126 10.94 10.82 -5.25
CA PHE A 126 11.07 12.07 -6.02
C PHE A 126 10.12 13.13 -5.44
N GLY A 127 10.45 14.40 -5.65
CA GLY A 127 9.56 15.51 -5.34
C GLY A 127 8.56 15.83 -6.46
N SER A 128 7.69 16.79 -6.17
CA SER A 128 6.79 17.40 -7.15
C SER A 128 7.31 18.73 -7.72
N ASP A 129 6.80 19.11 -8.89
CA ASP A 129 6.93 20.47 -9.41
C ASP A 129 5.99 21.47 -8.70
N ALA A 130 5.98 22.72 -9.17
CA ALA A 130 5.16 23.79 -8.58
C ALA A 130 3.65 23.53 -8.69
N GLU A 131 3.25 22.67 -9.63
CA GLU A 131 1.88 22.26 -9.89
C GLU A 131 1.51 20.94 -9.19
N GLY A 132 2.44 20.34 -8.44
CA GLY A 132 2.24 19.09 -7.70
C GLY A 132 2.45 17.81 -8.52
N SER A 133 2.90 17.92 -9.78
CA SER A 133 3.14 16.79 -10.68
C SER A 133 4.55 16.21 -10.51
N PHE A 134 4.79 14.99 -11.03
CA PHE A 134 6.08 14.31 -10.90
C PHE A 134 7.22 15.13 -11.50
N ALA A 135 8.26 15.39 -10.69
CA ALA A 135 9.45 16.09 -11.15
C ALA A 135 10.71 15.23 -10.98
N GLY A 136 11.22 14.73 -12.09
CA GLY A 136 12.36 13.80 -12.11
C GLY A 136 13.71 14.40 -11.68
N ASP A 137 13.78 15.71 -11.45
CA ASP A 137 14.96 16.44 -11.01
C ASP A 137 14.80 17.10 -9.63
N GLN A 138 13.64 16.92 -8.98
CA GLN A 138 13.37 17.49 -7.65
C GLN A 138 13.54 16.44 -6.56
N GLY A 139 14.26 16.83 -5.52
CA GLY A 139 14.33 16.10 -4.25
C GLY A 139 13.28 16.63 -3.27
N GLY A 140 13.46 16.29 -1.99
CA GLY A 140 12.54 16.72 -0.95
C GLY A 140 13.02 16.34 0.44
N SER A 141 12.07 16.28 1.38
CA SER A 141 12.33 15.83 2.74
C SER A 141 11.19 14.97 3.25
N VAL A 142 11.50 13.79 3.76
CA VAL A 142 10.56 12.90 4.45
C VAL A 142 10.91 12.78 5.93
N PHE A 143 10.08 12.08 6.69
CA PHE A 143 10.41 11.62 8.03
C PHE A 143 10.58 10.10 8.01
N CYS A 144 11.76 9.61 8.40
CA CYS A 144 11.98 8.20 8.67
C CYS A 144 11.99 7.98 10.18
N ASP A 145 11.06 7.18 10.70
CA ASP A 145 10.90 6.94 12.15
C ASP A 145 10.84 8.24 12.99
N GLY A 146 10.23 9.30 12.42
CA GLY A 146 10.14 10.62 13.04
C GLY A 146 11.40 11.49 12.92
N MET A 147 12.46 11.02 12.27
CA MET A 147 13.67 11.78 11.95
C MET A 147 13.58 12.35 10.55
N ARG A 148 13.79 13.67 10.41
CA ARG A 148 13.82 14.31 9.10
C ARG A 148 15.00 13.79 8.27
N VAL A 149 14.72 13.39 7.03
CA VAL A 149 15.71 12.97 6.04
C VAL A 149 15.48 13.75 4.75
N ASP A 150 16.44 14.56 4.37
CA ASP A 150 16.43 15.22 3.05
C ASP A 150 16.95 14.22 1.99
N TYR A 151 16.36 14.25 0.80
CA TYR A 151 16.68 13.30 -0.28
C TYR A 151 16.90 13.99 -1.62
N ALA A 152 17.81 13.44 -2.43
CA ALA A 152 17.99 13.81 -3.83
C ALA A 152 16.93 13.10 -4.71
N PRO A 153 16.60 13.64 -5.91
CA PRO A 153 15.71 12.95 -6.85
C PRO A 153 16.19 11.52 -7.14
N GLY A 154 15.30 10.53 -7.02
CA GLY A 154 15.59 9.12 -7.27
C GLY A 154 16.41 8.45 -6.16
N GLN A 155 16.56 9.10 -5.01
CA GLN A 155 17.21 8.48 -3.86
C GLN A 155 16.41 7.26 -3.39
N LYS A 156 17.14 6.19 -3.09
CA LYS A 156 16.57 4.92 -2.61
C LYS A 156 16.76 4.81 -1.12
N LEU A 157 15.68 5.06 -0.38
CA LEU A 157 15.61 4.80 1.05
C LEU A 157 15.54 3.30 1.26
N ARG A 158 16.42 2.76 2.12
CA ARG A 158 16.47 1.32 2.44
C ARG A 158 16.02 1.16 3.87
N LEU A 159 14.81 0.64 4.04
CA LEU A 159 14.19 0.43 5.34
C LEU A 159 14.40 -1.04 5.75
N ALA A 160 15.18 -1.25 6.80
CA ALA A 160 15.33 -2.55 7.44
C ALA A 160 14.05 -2.91 8.23
N PRO A 161 13.85 -4.19 8.59
CA PRO A 161 12.76 -4.59 9.45
C PRO A 161 12.68 -3.74 10.73
N GLY A 162 11.54 -3.10 10.95
CA GLY A 162 11.27 -2.19 12.07
C GLY A 162 11.31 -0.71 11.72
N GLU A 163 11.84 -0.32 10.55
CA GLU A 163 11.93 1.08 10.10
C GLU A 163 10.71 1.48 9.25
N SER A 164 10.36 2.76 9.27
CA SER A 164 9.29 3.35 8.46
C SER A 164 9.67 4.68 7.81
N VAL A 165 8.92 5.06 6.79
CA VAL A 165 8.94 6.39 6.19
C VAL A 165 7.52 6.95 6.10
N THR A 166 7.35 8.22 6.48
CA THR A 166 6.12 8.99 6.25
C THR A 166 6.20 9.66 4.88
N LEU A 167 5.20 9.41 4.05
CA LEU A 167 5.02 9.96 2.71
C LEU A 167 3.77 10.84 2.68
N MET A 168 3.93 12.08 2.25
CA MET A 168 2.86 13.07 2.15
C MET A 168 2.38 13.21 0.70
N PRO A 169 1.20 13.79 0.44
CA PRO A 169 0.83 14.19 -0.91
C PRO A 169 1.91 15.05 -1.57
N GLY A 170 2.41 14.59 -2.71
CA GLY A 170 3.52 15.20 -3.46
C GLY A 170 4.88 14.50 -3.26
N ASP A 171 5.00 13.59 -2.29
CA ASP A 171 6.15 12.68 -2.22
C ASP A 171 5.89 11.51 -3.19
N TRP A 172 6.50 11.59 -4.37
CA TRP A 172 6.40 10.54 -5.37
C TRP A 172 7.25 9.35 -4.97
N HIS A 173 6.66 8.16 -4.93
CA HIS A 173 7.32 6.98 -4.43
C HIS A 173 7.02 5.71 -5.25
N ALA A 174 8.04 4.87 -5.38
CA ALA A 174 7.94 3.48 -5.83
C ALA A 174 8.64 2.59 -4.81
N PHE A 175 8.23 1.33 -4.69
CA PHE A 175 8.87 0.44 -3.71
C PHE A 175 8.89 -1.04 -4.14
N TRP A 176 9.87 -1.77 -3.60
CA TRP A 176 10.06 -3.20 -3.84
C TRP A 176 10.89 -3.86 -2.72
N GLY A 177 10.87 -5.19 -2.65
CA GLY A 177 11.78 -5.95 -1.78
C GLY A 177 13.18 -6.15 -2.38
N GLU A 178 14.23 -5.73 -1.68
CA GLU A 178 15.64 -5.97 -2.04
C GLU A 178 16.20 -7.15 -1.23
N GLY A 179 16.60 -8.21 -1.92
CA GLY A 179 17.17 -9.41 -1.29
C GLY A 179 16.15 -10.40 -0.73
N GLY A 180 14.86 -10.21 -0.99
CA GLY A 180 13.79 -11.14 -0.65
C GLY A 180 12.42 -10.47 -0.57
N ASP A 181 11.42 -11.22 -0.14
CA ASP A 181 10.06 -10.72 0.06
C ASP A 181 9.96 -9.88 1.34
N VAL A 182 9.08 -8.88 1.33
CA VAL A 182 8.87 -7.96 2.45
C VAL A 182 7.40 -7.95 2.86
N LEU A 183 7.15 -8.12 4.17
CA LEU A 183 5.86 -7.80 4.76
C LEU A 183 5.87 -6.31 5.11
N ILE A 184 5.01 -5.55 4.44
CA ILE A 184 4.92 -4.11 4.57
C ILE A 184 3.64 -3.77 5.35
N GLY A 185 3.73 -2.83 6.27
CA GLY A 185 2.56 -2.19 6.87
C GLY A 185 2.32 -0.83 6.25
N GLU A 186 1.06 -0.48 6.03
CA GLU A 186 0.63 0.88 5.73
C GLU A 186 -0.24 1.35 6.90
N VAL A 187 0.14 2.45 7.54
CA VAL A 187 -0.73 3.18 8.48
C VAL A 187 -0.94 4.55 7.89
N SER A 188 -2.18 4.90 7.58
CA SER A 188 -2.45 6.08 6.76
C SER A 188 -3.70 6.83 7.22
N THR A 189 -3.90 8.03 6.69
CA THR A 189 -5.22 8.63 6.65
C THR A 189 -6.18 7.76 5.80
N VAL A 190 -7.44 8.16 5.67
CA VAL A 190 -8.43 7.44 4.84
C VAL A 190 -7.89 7.11 3.46
N ASN A 191 -8.08 5.87 3.02
CA ASN A 191 -7.66 5.37 1.72
C ASN A 191 -8.83 5.39 0.71
N ASP A 192 -8.58 5.86 -0.52
CA ASP A 192 -9.47 5.68 -1.67
C ASP A 192 -8.66 5.29 -2.92
N ASP A 193 -8.52 3.98 -3.15
CA ASP A 193 -7.74 3.46 -4.27
C ASP A 193 -8.33 3.80 -5.66
N ASN A 194 -9.59 4.26 -5.74
CA ASN A 194 -10.22 4.57 -7.03
C ASN A 194 -9.87 5.97 -7.54
N THR A 195 -9.60 6.92 -6.64
CA THR A 195 -9.44 8.33 -7.02
C THR A 195 -8.22 9.02 -6.42
N ASP A 196 -7.58 8.45 -5.40
CA ASP A 196 -6.50 9.11 -4.68
C ASP A 196 -5.11 8.82 -5.26
N ASN A 197 -4.96 7.73 -6.02
CA ASN A 197 -3.68 7.35 -6.63
C ASN A 197 -3.42 8.12 -7.93
N ILE A 198 -2.31 8.88 -7.98
CA ILE A 198 -1.77 9.46 -9.23
C ILE A 198 -0.49 8.70 -9.61
N PHE A 199 -0.56 7.92 -10.68
CA PHE A 199 0.61 7.23 -11.22
C PHE A 199 1.39 8.11 -12.20
N ARG A 200 2.72 7.98 -12.20
CA ARG A 200 3.58 8.67 -13.16
C ARG A 200 3.32 8.16 -14.58
N GLU A 201 3.29 6.84 -14.72
CA GLU A 201 2.98 6.18 -15.99
C GLU A 201 1.46 6.08 -16.15
N PRO A 202 0.92 6.05 -17.40
CA PRO A 202 -0.52 5.98 -17.65
C PRO A 202 -1.08 4.57 -17.44
N ILE A 203 -0.96 4.06 -16.21
CA ILE A 203 -1.41 2.73 -15.78
C ILE A 203 -2.69 2.83 -14.95
N ARG A 204 -3.32 1.69 -14.69
CA ARG A 204 -4.54 1.60 -13.88
C ARG A 204 -4.25 0.91 -12.57
N ARG A 205 -5.03 1.24 -11.54
CA ARG A 205 -4.96 0.57 -10.24
C ARG A 205 -5.54 -0.87 -10.27
N PHE A 206 -6.54 -1.12 -11.12
CA PHE A 206 -7.25 -2.38 -11.29
C PHE A 206 -7.59 -2.64 -12.77
#